data_AF-A0A7V8X5D5-F1
#
_entry.id   AF-A0A7V8X5D5-F1
#
_cell.length_a   1.000
_cell.length_b   1.000
_cell.length_c   1.000
_cell.angle_alpha   90.00
_cell.angle_beta   90.00
_cell.angle_gamma   90.00
#
_symmetry.space_group_name_H-M   'P 1'
#
loop_
_entity.id
_entity.type
_entity.pdbx_description
1 polymer ?
#
loop_
_entity_poly.entity_id
_entity_poly.type
_entity_poly.pdbx_seq_one_letter_code
_entity_poly.pdbx_strand_id
1 'polypeptide(L)'
;MTVGQGSETFVTPRKANVAYDRLKELLVTLEIEPGALIDESVLMHRLSVGSTPLREAVQRLSHEGLIVHLLRRGSWASSLSVTDLRHMAETRRIVEPAAACLSAERITSAQIDRIQDELDRSDAMVVAGDYTGCVFIDLRFHSMIAEASRNSSLARMVDSINQELMRFWYYSFVHIRDL
;
A
#
# COMPACT_ATOMS: atom_id res chain seq x y z
N MET A 1 -48.74 -7.59 15.18
CA MET A 1 -47.35 -8.08 15.28
C MET A 1 -46.78 -8.01 13.86
N THR A 2 -46.16 -6.89 13.49
CA THR A 2 -45.59 -6.68 12.15
C THR A 2 -44.18 -6.14 12.35
N VAL A 3 -43.19 -7.01 12.21
CA VAL A 3 -41.77 -6.65 12.25
C VAL A 3 -41.41 -6.10 10.88
N GLY A 4 -41.04 -4.82 10.83
CA GLY A 4 -40.49 -4.19 9.64
C GLY A 4 -39.12 -4.77 9.31
N GLN A 5 -38.94 -5.19 8.06
CA GLN A 5 -37.64 -5.54 7.53
C GLN A 5 -36.82 -4.26 7.32
N GLY A 6 -35.72 -4.14 8.05
CA GLY A 6 -34.69 -3.15 7.79
C GLY A 6 -33.94 -3.52 6.52
N SER A 7 -34.05 -2.69 5.50
CA SER A 7 -33.25 -2.77 4.28
C SER A 7 -31.79 -2.43 4.60
N GLU A 8 -30.90 -3.41 4.48
CA GLU A 8 -29.45 -3.20 4.45
C GLU A 8 -29.10 -2.34 3.22
N THR A 9 -28.67 -1.10 3.47
CA THR A 9 -28.13 -0.20 2.45
C THR A 9 -26.73 -0.66 2.06
N PHE A 10 -26.63 -1.41 0.96
CA PHE A 10 -25.35 -1.62 0.28
C PHE A 10 -24.82 -0.26 -0.22
N VAL A 11 -23.84 0.30 0.48
CA VAL A 11 -23.16 1.53 0.05
C VAL A 11 -22.30 1.18 -1.16
N THR A 12 -22.76 1.50 -2.36
CA THR A 12 -21.93 1.40 -3.57
C THR A 12 -20.65 2.22 -3.37
N PRO A 13 -19.45 1.63 -3.46
CA PRO A 13 -18.22 2.37 -3.27
C PRO A 13 -18.15 3.49 -4.31
N ARG A 14 -17.77 4.68 -3.85
CA ARG A 14 -17.67 5.87 -4.70
C ARG A 14 -16.69 5.55 -5.83
N LYS A 15 -17.06 5.83 -7.09
CA LYS A 15 -16.23 5.50 -8.28
C LYS A 15 -14.78 6.03 -8.19
N ALA A 16 -14.56 7.10 -7.42
CA ALA A 16 -13.23 7.65 -7.12
C ALA A 16 -12.37 6.72 -6.22
N ASN A 17 -12.97 6.01 -5.26
CA ASN A 17 -12.24 5.04 -4.46
C ASN A 17 -11.81 3.85 -5.31
N VAL A 18 -12.71 3.35 -6.16
CA VAL A 18 -12.38 2.27 -7.11
C VAL A 18 -11.25 2.68 -8.05
N ALA A 19 -11.31 3.90 -8.62
CA ALA A 19 -10.23 4.42 -9.46
C ALA A 19 -8.90 4.52 -8.71
N TYR A 20 -8.94 4.99 -7.46
CA TYR A 20 -7.78 5.12 -6.59
C TYR A 20 -7.16 3.76 -6.26
N ASP A 21 -7.94 2.82 -5.74
CA ASP A 21 -7.43 1.50 -5.31
C ASP A 21 -6.79 0.76 -6.49
N ARG A 22 -7.44 0.81 -7.66
CA ARG A 22 -6.92 0.18 -8.89
C ARG A 22 -5.69 0.87 -9.44
N LEU A 23 -5.66 2.20 -9.52
CA LEU A 23 -4.47 2.89 -10.01
C LEU A 23 -3.29 2.72 -9.05
N LYS A 24 -3.56 2.69 -7.75
CA LYS A 24 -2.57 2.39 -6.72
C LYS A 24 -1.98 1.00 -6.88
N GLU A 25 -2.84 -0.01 -7.09
CA GLU A 25 -2.43 -1.38 -7.39
C GLU A 25 -1.44 -1.40 -8.56
N LEU A 26 -1.79 -0.78 -9.70
CA LEU A 26 -0.92 -0.73 -10.88
C LEU A 26 0.45 -0.06 -10.64
N LEU A 27 0.50 0.98 -9.81
CA LEU A 27 1.74 1.70 -9.47
C LEU A 27 2.61 0.95 -8.48
N VAL A 28 1.99 0.20 -7.55
CA VAL A 28 2.69 -0.57 -6.52
C VAL A 28 3.25 -1.86 -7.10
N THR A 29 2.50 -2.54 -7.96
CA THR A 29 2.92 -3.80 -8.64
C THR A 29 3.84 -3.56 -9.84
N LEU A 30 4.13 -2.30 -10.16
CA LEU A 30 4.91 -1.87 -11.33
C LEU A 30 4.33 -2.26 -12.69
N GLU A 31 3.03 -2.59 -12.76
CA GLU A 31 2.33 -2.64 -14.05
C GLU A 31 2.33 -1.26 -14.76
N ILE A 32 2.53 -0.19 -14.00
CA ILE A 32 3.01 1.10 -14.48
C ILE A 32 4.42 1.28 -13.94
N GLU A 33 5.41 1.26 -14.84
CA GLU A 33 6.81 1.36 -14.48
C GLU A 33 7.18 2.70 -13.82
N PRO A 34 8.17 2.74 -12.92
CA PRO A 34 8.68 3.99 -12.36
C PRO A 34 9.14 4.93 -13.47
N GLY A 35 8.70 6.20 -13.41
CA GLY A 35 9.01 7.17 -14.46
C GLY A 35 8.19 7.03 -15.74
N ALA A 36 7.14 6.19 -15.76
CA ALA A 36 6.19 6.14 -16.87
C ALA A 36 5.19 7.31 -16.84
N LEU A 37 4.69 7.71 -18.01
CA LEU A 37 3.65 8.72 -18.14
C LEU A 37 2.30 8.15 -17.67
N ILE A 38 1.58 8.91 -16.83
CA ILE A 38 0.20 8.62 -16.43
C ILE A 38 -0.75 9.16 -17.50
N ASP A 39 -1.02 8.35 -18.51
CA ASP A 39 -1.99 8.69 -19.57
C ASP A 39 -3.43 8.50 -19.05
N GLU A 40 -4.08 9.62 -18.70
CA GLU A 40 -5.47 9.62 -18.20
C GLU A 40 -6.44 8.97 -19.19
N SER A 41 -6.23 9.11 -20.49
CA SER A 41 -7.16 8.57 -21.51
C SER A 41 -7.10 7.04 -21.55
N VAL A 42 -5.90 6.48 -21.50
CA VAL A 42 -5.68 5.03 -21.44
C VAL A 42 -6.21 4.46 -20.13
N LEU A 43 -5.95 5.13 -19.00
CA LEU A 43 -6.40 4.69 -17.68
C LEU A 43 -7.91 4.75 -17.51
N MET A 44 -8.59 5.75 -18.06
CA MET A 44 -10.05 5.81 -18.07
C MET A 44 -10.65 4.57 -18.73
N HIS A 45 -10.10 4.18 -19.88
CA HIS A 45 -10.54 2.97 -20.60
C HIS A 45 -10.20 1.70 -19.82
N ARG A 46 -8.94 1.56 -19.38
CA ARG A 46 -8.45 0.37 -18.67
C ARG A 46 -9.20 0.11 -17.37
N LEU A 47 -9.50 1.16 -16.61
CA LEU A 47 -10.16 1.07 -15.30
C LEU A 47 -11.68 1.18 -15.40
N SER A 48 -12.24 1.43 -16.59
CA SER A 48 -13.67 1.67 -16.80
C SER A 48 -14.24 2.78 -15.90
N VAL A 49 -13.49 3.88 -15.75
CA VAL A 49 -13.86 5.03 -14.92
C VAL A 49 -13.90 6.33 -15.73
N GLY A 50 -14.68 7.31 -15.27
CA GLY A 50 -14.74 8.64 -15.89
C GLY A 50 -13.54 9.52 -15.55
N SER A 51 -13.46 10.69 -16.19
CA SER A 51 -12.36 11.65 -16.01
C SER A 51 -12.30 12.24 -14.60
N THR A 52 -13.44 12.62 -14.02
CA THR A 52 -13.50 13.17 -12.65
C THR A 52 -12.97 12.20 -11.59
N PRO A 53 -13.47 10.95 -11.46
CA PRO A 53 -12.94 10.02 -10.46
C PRO A 53 -11.48 9.64 -10.70
N LEU A 54 -11.02 9.59 -11.95
CA LEU A 54 -9.61 9.35 -12.24
C LEU A 54 -8.72 10.51 -11.79
N ARG A 55 -9.11 11.77 -12.07
CA ARG A 55 -8.34 12.94 -11.62
C ARG A 55 -8.26 13.03 -10.11
N GLU A 56 -9.34 12.73 -9.40
CA GLU A 56 -9.32 12.65 -7.94
C GLU A 56 -8.35 11.57 -7.44
N ALA A 57 -8.33 10.39 -8.09
CA ALA A 57 -7.39 9.33 -7.78
C ALA A 57 -5.93 9.75 -8.03
N VAL A 58 -5.64 10.35 -9.19
CA VAL A 58 -4.31 10.86 -9.55
C VAL A 58 -3.84 11.92 -8.56
N GLN A 59 -4.72 12.85 -8.16
CA GLN A 59 -4.38 13.89 -7.19
C GLN A 59 -4.06 13.30 -5.81
N ARG A 60 -4.86 12.33 -5.34
CA ARG A 60 -4.61 11.63 -4.08
C ARG A 60 -3.28 10.88 -4.11
N LEU A 61 -3.01 10.13 -5.18
CA LEU A 61 -1.76 9.40 -5.35
C LEU A 61 -0.55 10.32 -5.53
N SER A 62 -0.77 11.54 -6.02
CA SER A 62 0.27 12.56 -6.03
C SER A 62 0.58 13.11 -4.63
N HIS A 63 -0.44 13.28 -3.78
CA HIS A 63 -0.24 13.64 -2.39
C HIS A 63 0.49 12.54 -1.59
N GLU A 64 0.30 11.28 -1.98
CA GLU A 64 1.02 10.11 -1.43
C GLU A 64 2.40 9.90 -2.06
N GLY A 65 2.84 10.75 -2.98
CA GLY A 65 4.17 10.65 -3.60
C GLY A 65 4.33 9.53 -4.63
N LEU A 66 3.26 8.82 -5.00
CA LEU A 66 3.28 7.75 -6.01
C LEU A 66 3.22 8.31 -7.45
N ILE A 67 2.70 9.53 -7.61
CA ILE A 67 2.65 10.26 -8.87
C ILE A 67 3.27 11.66 -8.69
N VAL A 68 4.12 12.08 -9.62
CA VAL A 68 4.66 13.44 -9.68
C VAL A 68 4.06 14.22 -10.84
N HIS A 69 3.62 15.45 -10.57
CA HIS A 69 3.19 16.38 -11.61
C HIS A 69 4.37 17.24 -12.08
N LEU A 70 4.73 17.12 -13.35
CA LEU A 70 5.77 17.91 -13.98
C LEU A 70 5.14 19.02 -14.84
N LEU A 71 5.54 20.27 -14.57
CA LEU A 71 5.07 21.43 -15.33
C LEU A 71 5.25 21.21 -16.83
N ARG A 72 4.17 21.37 -17.60
CA ARG A 72 4.11 21.20 -19.06
C ARG A 72 4.45 19.80 -19.59
N ARG A 73 4.64 18.82 -18.70
CA ARG A 73 4.98 17.42 -19.05
C ARG A 73 3.96 16.41 -18.57
N GLY A 74 2.95 16.82 -17.80
CA GLY A 74 1.88 15.95 -17.33
C GLY A 74 2.22 15.25 -16.01
N SER A 75 1.53 14.14 -15.76
CA SER A 75 1.62 13.33 -14.54
C SER A 75 2.46 12.09 -14.81
N TRP A 76 3.38 11.74 -13.91
CA TRP A 76 4.33 10.65 -14.09
C TRP A 76 4.36 9.76 -12.86
N ALA A 77 4.53 8.45 -13.02
CA ALA A 77 4.82 7.56 -11.91
C ALA A 77 6.16 7.98 -11.28
N SER A 78 6.23 8.08 -9.96
CA SER A 78 7.46 8.49 -9.28
C SER A 78 8.61 7.52 -9.57
N SER A 79 9.83 8.00 -9.75
CA SER A 79 11.00 7.13 -9.89
C SER A 79 11.34 6.42 -8.58
N LEU A 80 12.10 5.32 -8.66
CA LEU A 80 12.70 4.67 -7.49
C LEU A 80 14.17 5.09 -7.38
N SER A 81 14.61 5.46 -6.18
CA SER A 81 15.99 5.86 -5.89
C SER A 81 16.54 5.11 -4.68
N VAL A 82 17.76 4.59 -4.77
CA VAL A 82 18.44 3.95 -3.64
C VAL A 82 18.58 4.90 -2.43
N THR A 83 18.68 6.20 -2.68
CA THR A 83 18.68 7.22 -1.63
C THR A 83 17.35 7.26 -0.90
N ASP A 84 16.22 7.13 -1.62
CA ASP A 84 14.89 7.11 -1.01
C ASP A 84 14.72 5.88 -0.13
N LEU A 85 15.18 4.71 -0.59
CA LEU A 85 15.20 3.48 0.21
C LEU A 85 15.96 3.67 1.54
N ARG A 86 17.08 4.40 1.53
CA ARG A 86 17.84 4.72 2.74
C ARG A 86 17.05 5.63 3.69
N HIS A 87 16.47 6.71 3.17
CA HIS A 87 15.66 7.64 3.96
C HIS A 87 14.43 6.94 4.58
N MET A 88 13.82 6.02 3.85
CA MET A 88 12.72 5.20 4.35
C MET A 88 13.18 4.30 5.50
N ALA A 89 14.32 3.61 5.35
CA ALA A 89 14.89 2.80 6.43
C ALA A 89 15.20 3.62 7.69
N GLU A 90 15.71 4.85 7.53
CA GLU A 90 15.91 5.79 8.64
C GLU A 90 14.59 6.18 9.30
N THR A 91 13.54 6.45 8.51
CA THR A 91 12.21 6.82 9.02
C THR A 91 11.55 5.66 9.77
N ARG A 92 11.67 4.42 9.28
CA ARG A 92 11.15 3.21 9.95
C ARG A 92 11.74 3.05 11.35
N ARG A 93 13.04 3.30 11.52
CA ARG A 93 13.72 3.24 12.83
C ARG A 93 13.17 4.23 13.86
N ILE A 94 12.43 5.24 13.44
CA ILE A 94 11.79 6.22 14.33
C ILE A 94 10.33 5.83 14.57
N VAL A 95 9.59 5.54 13.49
CA VAL A 95 8.13 5.37 13.54
C VAL A 95 7.73 4.01 14.09
N GLU A 96 8.40 2.93 13.68
CA GLU A 96 7.99 1.57 14.03
C GLU A 96 8.20 1.23 15.50
N PRO A 97 9.30 1.62 16.18
CA PRO A 97 9.44 1.40 17.61
C PRO A 97 8.35 2.10 18.43
N ALA A 98 7.96 3.32 18.03
CA ALA A 98 6.86 4.04 18.67
C ALA A 98 5.52 3.32 18.48
N ALA A 99 5.26 2.82 17.27
CA ALA A 99 4.07 2.03 16.97
C ALA A 99 4.04 0.71 17.77
N ALA A 100 5.17 0.00 17.83
CA ALA A 100 5.31 -1.24 18.58
C ALA A 100 5.12 -1.05 20.09
N CYS A 101 5.70 0.01 20.67
CA CYS A 101 5.54 0.35 22.08
C CYS A 101 4.06 0.58 22.44
N LEU A 102 3.37 1.42 21.67
CA LEU A 102 1.94 1.67 21.87
C LEU A 102 1.08 0.43 21.60
N SER A 103 1.47 -0.39 20.62
CA SER A 103 0.80 -1.65 20.33
C SER A 103 0.89 -2.61 21.52
N ALA A 104 2.06 -2.73 22.15
CA ALA A 104 2.25 -3.61 23.30
C ALA A 104 1.28 -3.31 24.46
N GLU A 105 0.88 -2.05 24.65
CA GLU A 105 -0.09 -1.65 25.67
C GLU A 105 -1.56 -1.89 25.29
N ARG A 106 -1.87 -1.99 23.98
CA ARG A 106 -3.23 -1.84 23.44
C ARG A 106 -3.72 -3.03 22.62
N ILE A 107 -2.82 -3.90 22.21
CA ILE A 107 -3.11 -5.06 21.38
C ILE A 107 -3.97 -6.07 22.14
N THR A 108 -4.91 -6.71 21.44
CA THR A 108 -5.74 -7.77 22.02
C THR A 108 -5.15 -9.15 21.73
N SER A 109 -5.49 -10.16 22.55
CA SER A 109 -5.07 -11.55 22.30
C SER A 109 -5.46 -12.02 20.90
N ALA A 110 -6.68 -11.73 20.45
CA ALA A 110 -7.13 -12.08 19.11
C ALA A 110 -6.33 -11.39 17.98
N GLN A 111 -5.72 -10.24 18.22
CA GLN A 111 -4.81 -9.61 17.25
C GLN A 111 -3.43 -10.26 17.29
N ILE A 112 -2.93 -10.64 18.46
CA ILE A 112 -1.68 -11.41 18.60
C ILE A 112 -1.80 -12.74 17.86
N ASP A 113 -2.89 -13.48 18.06
CA ASP A 113 -3.12 -14.78 17.40
C ASP A 113 -3.08 -14.63 15.87
N ARG A 114 -3.73 -13.60 15.33
CA ARG A 114 -3.70 -13.31 13.88
C ARG A 114 -2.31 -12.95 13.36
N ILE A 115 -1.52 -12.21 14.15
CA ILE A 115 -0.14 -11.88 13.78
C ILE A 115 0.69 -13.16 13.75
N GLN A 116 0.53 -14.03 14.76
CA GLN A 116 1.23 -15.30 14.81
C GLN A 116 0.85 -16.20 13.62
N ASP A 117 -0.44 -16.32 13.31
CA ASP A 117 -0.92 -17.10 12.15
C ASP A 117 -0.28 -16.62 10.83
N GLU A 118 -0.07 -15.32 10.66
CA GLU A 118 0.56 -14.77 9.45
C GLU A 118 2.07 -15.02 9.44
N LEU A 119 2.74 -14.94 10.60
CA LEU A 119 4.17 -15.26 10.72
C LEU A 119 4.44 -16.74 10.49
N ASP A 120 3.60 -17.64 11.02
CA ASP A 120 3.75 -19.09 10.83
C ASP A 120 3.63 -19.50 9.35
N ARG A 121 2.86 -18.74 8.55
CA ARG A 121 2.80 -18.94 7.09
C ARG A 121 4.11 -18.58 6.40
N SER A 122 4.91 -17.68 6.97
CA SER A 122 6.18 -17.26 6.39
C SER A 122 7.25 -18.33 6.46
N ASP A 123 7.24 -19.18 7.49
CA ASP A 123 8.22 -20.27 7.64
C ASP A 123 8.17 -21.23 6.46
N ALA A 124 6.96 -21.58 6.01
CA ALA A 124 6.75 -22.41 4.83
C ALA A 124 7.23 -21.72 3.53
N MET A 125 7.08 -20.39 3.44
CA MET A 125 7.54 -19.60 2.28
C MET A 125 9.07 -19.55 2.21
N VAL A 126 9.74 -19.37 3.36
CA VAL A 126 11.21 -19.39 3.43
C VAL A 126 11.75 -20.75 2.97
N VAL A 127 11.17 -21.85 3.45
CA VAL A 127 11.55 -23.21 3.04
C VAL A 127 11.32 -23.42 1.53
N ALA A 128 10.25 -22.85 0.98
CA ALA A 128 9.93 -22.92 -0.45
C ALA A 128 10.76 -21.96 -1.33
N GLY A 129 11.57 -21.07 -0.74
CA GLY A 129 12.31 -20.04 -1.47
C GLY A 129 11.41 -18.92 -2.03
N ASP A 130 10.20 -18.76 -1.50
CA ASP A 130 9.27 -17.70 -1.89
C ASP A 130 9.59 -16.37 -1.17
N TYR A 131 10.69 -15.75 -1.57
CA TYR A 131 11.12 -14.46 -1.02
C TYR A 131 10.12 -13.33 -1.26
N THR A 132 9.34 -13.42 -2.34
CA THR A 132 8.26 -12.46 -2.61
C THR A 132 7.17 -12.58 -1.56
N GLY A 133 6.71 -13.78 -1.27
CA GLY A 133 5.78 -14.06 -0.17
C GLY A 133 6.31 -13.58 1.19
N CYS A 134 7.60 -13.83 1.49
CA CYS A 134 8.22 -13.36 2.74
C CYS A 134 8.17 -11.83 2.88
N VAL A 135 8.45 -11.07 1.81
CA VAL A 135 8.37 -9.60 1.83
C VAL A 135 6.95 -9.11 2.07
N PHE A 136 5.95 -9.76 1.47
CA PHE A 136 4.55 -9.40 1.71
C PHE A 136 4.16 -9.60 3.17
N ILE A 137 4.59 -10.70 3.78
CA ILE A 137 4.33 -10.97 5.19
C ILE A 137 5.04 -9.95 6.08
N ASP A 138 6.31 -9.62 5.81
CA ASP A 138 7.06 -8.59 6.56
C ASP A 138 6.31 -7.26 6.60
N LEU A 139 5.92 -6.74 5.44
CA LEU A 139 5.25 -5.44 5.36
C LEU A 139 3.86 -5.48 6.02
N ARG A 140 3.13 -6.59 5.86
CA ARG A 140 1.85 -6.78 6.54
C ARG A 140 1.99 -6.87 8.06
N PHE A 141 3.03 -7.54 8.55
CA PHE A 141 3.36 -7.60 9.97
C PHE A 141 3.51 -6.19 10.55
N HIS A 142 4.32 -5.35 9.90
CA HIS A 142 4.50 -3.96 10.33
C HIS A 142 3.20 -3.14 10.31
N SER A 143 2.36 -3.33 9.29
CA SER A 143 1.02 -2.70 9.25
C SER A 143 0.12 -3.15 10.41
N MET A 144 0.06 -4.46 10.70
CA MET A 144 -0.76 -5.00 11.79
C MET A 144 -0.34 -4.47 13.17
N ILE A 145 0.97 -4.36 13.42
CA ILE A 145 1.51 -3.74 14.64
C ILE A 145 1.13 -2.26 14.72
N ALA A 146 1.26 -1.53 13.61
CA ALA A 146 0.92 -0.11 13.58
C ALA A 146 -0.58 0.14 13.80
N GLU A 147 -1.46 -0.71 13.27
CA GLU A 147 -2.90 -0.65 13.52
C GLU A 147 -3.25 -0.97 14.98
N ALA A 148 -2.57 -1.97 15.57
CA ALA A 148 -2.76 -2.37 16.97
C ALA A 148 -2.31 -1.28 17.95
N SER A 149 -1.44 -0.35 17.55
CA SER A 149 -1.09 0.85 18.33
C SER A 149 -2.29 1.76 18.62
N ARG A 150 -3.42 1.62 17.92
CA ARG A 150 -4.59 2.51 17.97
C ARG A 150 -4.25 3.99 17.72
N ASN A 151 -3.13 4.26 17.06
CA ASN A 151 -2.73 5.58 16.61
C ASN A 151 -2.83 5.65 15.09
N SER A 152 -3.94 6.19 14.58
CA SER A 152 -4.21 6.28 13.14
C SER A 152 -3.20 7.12 12.38
N SER A 153 -2.49 8.03 13.03
CA SER A 153 -1.40 8.80 12.41
C SER A 153 -0.17 7.93 12.20
N LEU A 154 0.24 7.13 13.19
CA LEU A 154 1.34 6.18 13.04
C LEU A 154 1.02 5.10 12.01
N ALA A 155 -0.20 4.55 12.05
CA ALA A 155 -0.64 3.55 11.07
C ALA A 155 -0.53 4.08 9.62
N ARG A 156 -0.98 5.32 9.36
CA ARG A 156 -0.84 5.93 8.03
C ARG A 156 0.61 6.16 7.61
N MET A 157 1.48 6.54 8.54
CA MET A 157 2.91 6.71 8.25
C MET A 157 3.56 5.38 7.84
N VAL A 158 3.29 4.31 8.60
CA VAL A 158 3.81 2.97 8.28
C VAL A 158 3.28 2.46 6.95
N ASP A 159 1.98 2.62 6.68
CA ASP A 159 1.37 2.21 5.42
C ASP A 159 1.97 2.95 4.20
N SER A 160 2.20 4.27 4.33
CA SER A 160 2.86 5.06 3.28
C SER A 160 4.27 4.55 2.98
N ILE A 161 5.06 4.24 4.01
CA ILE A 161 6.42 3.70 3.85
C ILE A 161 6.37 2.30 3.22
N ASN A 162 5.44 1.46 3.65
CA ASN A 162 5.29 0.10 3.14
C ASN A 162 4.94 0.09 1.64
N GLN A 163 4.13 1.02 1.17
CA GLN A 163 3.79 1.15 -0.26
C GLN A 163 5.00 1.53 -1.12
N GLU A 164 5.85 2.43 -0.63
CA GLU A 164 7.10 2.74 -1.31
C GLU A 164 8.04 1.53 -1.29
N LEU A 165 8.15 0.80 -0.18
CA LEU A 165 8.99 -0.41 -0.08
C LEU A 165 8.52 -1.50 -1.03
N MET A 166 7.21 -1.71 -1.13
CA MET A 166 6.62 -2.66 -2.08
C MET A 166 7.10 -2.39 -3.51
N ARG A 167 7.16 -1.13 -3.93
CA ARG A 167 7.65 -0.75 -5.27
C ARG A 167 9.12 -1.11 -5.45
N PHE A 168 9.96 -0.88 -4.45
CA PHE A 168 11.36 -1.30 -4.48
C PHE A 168 11.50 -2.82 -4.55
N TRP A 169 10.69 -3.56 -3.80
CA TRP A 169 10.73 -5.02 -3.81
C TRP A 169 10.26 -5.61 -5.14
N TYR A 170 9.15 -5.13 -5.70
CA TYR A 170 8.73 -5.50 -7.04
C TYR A 170 9.80 -5.19 -8.08
N TYR A 171 10.43 -4.02 -7.99
CA TYR A 171 11.52 -3.66 -8.89
C TYR A 171 12.69 -4.65 -8.76
N SER A 172 13.08 -4.98 -7.53
CA SER A 172 14.13 -5.96 -7.24
C SER A 172 13.80 -7.36 -7.76
N PHE A 173 12.57 -7.85 -7.55
CA PHE A 173 12.13 -9.16 -8.02
C PHE A 173 12.12 -9.27 -9.54
N VAL A 174 11.82 -8.17 -10.25
CA VAL A 174 11.79 -8.13 -11.71
C VAL A 174 13.20 -7.93 -12.30
N HIS A 175 14.05 -7.10 -11.68
CA HIS A 175 15.29 -6.61 -12.30
C HIS A 175 16.59 -7.11 -11.65
N ILE A 176 16.55 -7.60 -10.41
CA ILE A 176 17.75 -7.92 -9.59
C ILE A 176 17.80 -9.42 -9.26
N ARG A 177 16.92 -10.25 -9.86
CA ARG A 177 16.74 -11.67 -9.55
C ARG A 177 17.93 -12.61 -9.87
N ASP A 178 19.05 -12.05 -10.33
CA ASP A 178 20.27 -12.77 -10.76
C ASP A 178 21.52 -12.50 -9.89
N LEU A 179 21.36 -12.07 -8.64
CA LEU A 179 22.46 -11.98 -7.64
C LEU A 179 22.27 -12.98 -6.51
#